data_AF-A0A7J2H848-F1
#
_entry.id   AF-A0A7J2H848-F1
#
_cell.length_a   1.000
_cell.length_b   1.000
_cell.length_c   1.000
_cell.angle_alpha   90.00
_cell.angle_beta   90.00
_cell.angle_gamma   90.00
#
_symmetry.space_group_name_H-M   'P 1'
#
loop_
_entity.id
_entity.type
_entity.pdbx_description
1 polymer ?
#
loop_
_entity_poly.entity_id
_entity_poly.type
_entity_poly.pdbx_seq_one_letter_code
_entity_poly.pdbx_strand_id
1 'polypeptide(L)' 'MYAVIGGFHLVGADDSRLREVALTFKRYGLREVYPIHCTGDRARRYFKEVLGEVYEDGHVGIIVEIGAP' A
#
# COMPACT_ATOMS: atom_id res chain seq x y z
N MET A 1 5.53 -4.25 12.64
CA MET A 1 5.95 -4.23 11.22
C MET A 1 5.90 -2.78 10.78
N TYR A 2 6.97 -2.22 10.22
CA TYR A 2 7.05 -0.78 9.97
C TYR A 2 6.48 -0.39 8.59
N ALA A 3 7.04 -0.95 7.51
CA ALA A 3 6.62 -0.69 6.14
C ALA A 3 6.35 -1.98 5.35
N VAL A 4 5.56 -1.88 4.28
CA VAL A 4 5.40 -2.91 3.24
C VAL A 4 5.61 -2.30 1.87
N ILE A 5 6.54 -2.88 1.09
CA ILE A 5 6.91 -2.41 -0.24
C ILE A 5 6.76 -3.57 -1.21
N GLY A 6 5.95 -3.43 -2.27
CA GLY A 6 5.80 -4.51 -3.24
C GLY A 6 4.59 -4.44 -4.15
N GLY A 7 4.52 -5.40 -5.07
CA GLY A 7 3.35 -5.60 -5.92
C GLY A 7 2.32 -6.50 -5.24
N PHE A 8 1.08 -6.04 -5.12
CA PHE A 8 0.05 -6.74 -4.35
C PHE A 8 -0.89 -7.60 -5.20
N HIS A 9 -0.71 -7.61 -6.52
CA HIS A 9 -1.51 -8.41 -7.47
C HIS A 9 -3.03 -8.15 -7.34
N LEU A 10 -3.42 -6.87 -7.31
CA LEU A 10 -4.80 -6.43 -7.08
C LEU A 10 -5.47 -5.88 -8.34
N VAL A 11 -4.87 -6.08 -9.51
CA VAL A 11 -5.52 -5.79 -10.80
C VAL A 11 -6.79 -6.65 -10.90
N GLY A 12 -7.93 -5.99 -11.09
CA GLY A 12 -9.24 -6.66 -11.18
C GLY A 12 -9.86 -7.05 -9.83
N ALA A 13 -9.20 -6.75 -8.70
CA ALA A 13 -9.79 -6.98 -7.38
C ALA A 13 -11.04 -6.12 -7.16
N ASP A 14 -12.06 -6.70 -6.53
CA ASP A 14 -13.29 -6.01 -6.13
C ASP A 14 -13.11 -5.15 -4.87
N ASP A 15 -14.13 -4.38 -4.51
CA ASP A 15 -14.08 -3.48 -3.35
C ASP A 15 -13.93 -4.21 -2.02
N SER A 16 -14.51 -5.41 -1.90
CA SER A 16 -14.41 -6.23 -0.70
C SER A 16 -12.95 -6.62 -0.45
N ARG A 17 -12.27 -7.07 -1.51
CA ARG A 17 -10.86 -7.45 -1.45
C ARG A 17 -9.95 -6.26 -1.15
N LEU A 18 -10.18 -5.11 -1.82
CA LEU A 18 -9.40 -3.90 -1.53
C LEU A 18 -9.57 -3.45 -0.08
N ARG A 19 -10.81 -3.50 0.44
CA ARG A 19 -11.12 -3.18 1.84
C ARG A 19 -10.41 -4.13 2.81
N GLU A 20 -10.45 -5.44 2.56
CA GLU A 20 -9.83 -6.45 3.40
C GLU A 20 -8.31 -6.23 3.54
N VAL A 21 -7.64 -5.95 2.41
CA VAL A 21 -6.20 -5.66 2.38
C VAL A 21 -5.89 -4.36 3.13
N ALA A 22 -6.64 -3.28 2.89
CA ALA A 22 -6.46 -2.01 3.59
C ALA A 22 -6.66 -2.15 5.11
N LEU A 23 -7.69 -2.90 5.54
CA LEU A 23 -7.90 -3.20 6.96
C LEU A 23 -6.77 -4.02 7.55
N THR A 24 -6.18 -4.93 6.77
CA THR A 24 -5.04 -5.72 7.21
C THR A 24 -3.82 -4.83 7.47
N PHE A 25 -3.51 -3.89 6.57
CA PHE A 25 -2.45 -2.90 6.78
C PHE A 25 -2.66 -2.08 8.04
N LYS A 26 -3.89 -1.60 8.28
CA LYS A 26 -4.26 -0.87 9.51
C LYS A 26 -4.11 -1.73 10.76
N ARG A 27 -4.57 -2.99 10.74
CA ARG A 27 -4.45 -3.92 11.88
C ARG A 27 -3.01 -4.20 12.27
N TYR A 28 -2.09 -4.27 11.30
CA TYR A 28 -0.67 -4.46 11.57
C TYR A 28 0.05 -3.18 12.04
N GLY A 29 -0.64 -2.04 12.06
CA GLY A 29 -0.06 -0.76 12.47
C GLY A 29 1.08 -0.30 11.55
N LEU A 30 0.98 -0.57 10.25
CA LEU A 30 1.98 -0.13 9.27
C LEU A 30 2.01 1.41 9.25
N ARG A 31 3.24 1.95 9.18
CA ARG A 31 3.47 3.39 9.03
C ARG A 31 3.57 3.80 7.57
N GLU A 32 4.06 2.91 6.71
CA GLU A 32 4.29 3.20 5.29
C GLU A 32 3.90 1.99 4.42
N VAL A 33 3.18 2.24 3.33
CA VAL A 33 2.74 1.22 2.36
C VAL A 33 3.03 1.72 0.96
N TYR A 34 3.95 1.04 0.26
CA TYR A 34 4.42 1.40 -1.08
C TYR A 34 3.92 0.37 -2.12
N PRO A 35 2.69 0.50 -2.64
CA PRO A 35 2.19 -0.36 -3.71
C PRO A 35 2.91 -0.06 -5.02
N ILE A 36 3.43 -1.11 -5.68
CA ILE A 36 4.11 -0.99 -6.99
C ILE A 36 3.57 -1.99 -8.02
N HIS A 37 4.01 -1.83 -9.29
CA HIS A 37 3.85 -2.78 -10.39
C HIS A 37 2.43 -3.37 -10.52
N CYS A 38 2.24 -4.63 -10.14
CA CYS A 38 1.01 -5.40 -10.32
C CYS A 38 -0.10 -5.07 -9.31
N THR A 39 0.07 -4.03 -8.49
CA THR A 39 -1.02 -3.54 -7.63
C THR A 39 -2.17 -2.97 -8.46
N GLY A 40 -1.85 -2.24 -9.54
CA GLY A 40 -2.83 -1.64 -10.43
C GLY A 40 -3.41 -0.31 -9.94
N ASP A 41 -3.73 0.57 -10.89
CA ASP A 41 -4.10 1.97 -10.60
C ASP A 41 -5.36 2.13 -9.75
N ARG A 42 -6.35 1.26 -9.97
CA ARG A 42 -7.59 1.25 -9.17
C ARG A 42 -7.30 0.99 -7.69
N ALA A 43 -6.47 -0.02 -7.40
CA ALA A 43 -6.10 -0.35 -6.03
C ALA A 43 -5.22 0.76 -5.41
N ARG A 44 -4.30 1.34 -6.19
CA ARG A 44 -3.49 2.49 -5.73
C ARG A 44 -4.35 3.69 -5.35
N ARG A 45 -5.32 4.07 -6.18
CA ARG A 45 -6.27 5.16 -5.86
C ARG A 45 -7.06 4.87 -4.59
N TYR A 46 -7.62 3.65 -4.49
CA TYR A 46 -8.35 3.23 -3.30
C TYR A 46 -7.49 3.29 -2.03
N PHE A 47 -6.25 2.80 -2.08
CA PHE A 47 -5.35 2.85 -0.93
C PHE A 47 -4.94 4.27 -0.58
N LYS A 48 -4.69 5.14 -1.55
CA LYS A 48 -4.42 6.55 -1.31
C LYS A 48 -5.55 7.23 -0.54
N GLU A 49 -6.80 6.93 -0.88
CA GLU A 49 -7.97 7.47 -0.18
C GLU A 49 -8.15 6.89 1.23
N VAL A 50 -7.98 5.57 1.40
CA VAL A 50 -8.33 4.87 2.64
C VAL A 50 -7.21 4.85 3.68
N LEU A 51 -5.95 4.81 3.24
CA LEU A 51 -4.77 4.74 4.12
C LEU A 51 -4.24 6.13 4.50
N GLY A 52 -4.54 7.17 3.71
CA GLY A 52 -4.11 8.54 4.01
C GLY A 52 -2.59 8.64 4.09
N GLU A 53 -2.08 9.17 5.21
CA GLU A 53 -0.63 9.33 5.47
C GLU A 53 0.17 8.03 5.46
N VAL A 54 -0.49 6.87 5.60
CA VAL A 54 0.19 5.56 5.51
C VAL A 54 0.44 5.15 4.06
N TYR A 55 -0.29 5.70 3.10
CA TYR A 55 -0.05 5.42 1.68
C TYR A 55 1.17 6.20 1.20
N GLU A 56 2.11 5.49 0.61
CA GLU A 56 3.28 6.06 -0.03
C GLU A 56 3.27 5.71 -1.52
N ASP A 57 3.58 6.68 -2.39
CA ASP A 57 3.43 6.49 -3.83
C ASP A 57 4.61 5.72 -4.43
N GLY A 58 4.60 4.39 -4.34
CA GLY A 58 5.65 3.54 -4.90
C GLY A 58 5.83 3.71 -6.43
N HIS A 59 7.05 4.00 -6.88
CA HIS A 59 7.37 4.21 -8.29
C HIS A 59 8.85 3.91 -8.61
N VAL A 60 9.19 3.85 -9.90
CA VAL A 60 10.59 3.70 -10.34
C VAL A 60 11.38 4.94 -9.93
N GLY A 61 12.57 4.73 -9.35
CA GLY A 61 13.42 5.83 -8.89
C GLY A 61 13.10 6.31 -7.47
N ILE A 62 12.12 5.69 -6.78
CA ILE A 62 11.89 5.97 -5.37
C ILE A 62 13.11 5.56 -4.52
N ILE A 63 13.49 6.42 -3.59
CA ILE A 63 14.47 6.12 -2.54
C ILE A 63 13.69 6.04 -1.23
N VAL A 64 13.81 4.91 -0.53
CA VAL A 64 13.15 4.69 0.76
C VAL A 64 14.23 4.52 1.81
N GLU A 65 14.27 5.46 2.76
CA GLU A 65 15.17 5.42 3.91
C GLU A 65 14.38 4.95 5.13
N ILE A 66 14.64 3.73 5.59
CA ILE A 66 14.02 3.19 6.80
C ILE A 66 15.02 3.27 7.94
N GLY A 67 14.76 4.17 8.90
CA GLY A 67 15.48 4.23 10.17
C GLY A 67 15.00 3.16 11.14
N ALA A 68 15.91 2.62 11.96
CA ALA A 68 15.53 1.95 13.19
C ALA A 68 15.05 3.01 14.22
N PRO A 69 14.14 2.66 15.14
CA PRO A 69 13.87 3.51 16.29
C PRO A 69 15.13 3.75 17.13
#